data_AF-A0A821ADJ9-F1
#
_entry.id   AF-A0A821ADJ9-F1
#
_cell.length_a   1.000
_cell.length_b   1.000
_cell.length_c   1.000
_cell.angle_alpha   90.00
_cell.angle_beta   90.00
_cell.angle_gamma   90.00
#
_symmetry.space_group_name_H-M   'P 1'
#
loop_
_entity.id
_entity.type
_entity.pdbx_description
1 polymer ?
#
loop_
_entity_poly.entity_id
_entity_poly.type
_entity_poly.pdbx_seq_one_letter_code
_entity_poly.pdbx_strand_id
1 'polypeptide(L)' 'EQFPYKIEHVYIVKPDGFWDKHKISLGMSKYTFEHSVQSLESLTYTIDRNQLTPDLNGTFQYNHIRWLDFRLVS' A
#
# COMPACT_ATOMS: atom_id res chain seq x y z
N GLU A 1 -1.95 13.45 -17.82
CA GLU A 1 -1.61 13.98 -16.48
C GLU A 1 -0.36 13.28 -15.99
N GLN A 2 0.63 14.01 -15.50
CA GLN A 2 1.89 13.45 -15.01
C GLN A 2 2.00 13.75 -13.52
N PHE A 3 2.06 12.70 -12.71
CA PHE A 3 2.32 12.85 -11.27
C PHE A 3 3.73 13.46 -11.11
N PRO A 4 3.89 14.58 -10.37
CA PRO A 4 5.13 15.35 -10.40
C PRO A 4 6.28 14.71 -9.61
N TYR A 5 6.03 13.61 -8.89
CA TYR A 5 7.02 12.93 -8.06
C TYR A 5 7.37 11.54 -8.59
N LYS A 6 8.59 11.09 -8.29
CA LYS A 6 9.01 9.72 -8.56
C LYS A 6 8.29 8.77 -7.60
N ILE A 7 7.69 7.72 -8.14
CA ILE A 7 7.16 6.61 -7.35
C ILE A 7 8.34 5.67 -7.08
N GLU A 8 8.74 5.52 -5.82
CA GLU A 8 9.82 4.59 -5.44
C GLU A 8 9.33 3.15 -5.44
N HIS A 9 8.26 2.85 -4.69
CA HIS A 9 7.74 1.49 -4.57
C HIS A 9 6.22 1.46 -4.49
N VAL A 10 5.61 0.49 -5.16
CA VAL A 10 4.19 0.14 -5.01
C VAL A 10 4.04 -1.26 -4.41
N TYR A 11 3.30 -1.35 -3.31
CA TYR A 11 2.95 -2.63 -2.67
C TYR A 11 1.51 -3.00 -3.01
N ILE A 12 1.32 -4.19 -3.59
CA ILE A 12 0.01 -4.75 -3.83
C ILE A 12 -0.23 -5.83 -2.78
N VAL A 13 -1.07 -5.50 -1.81
CA VAL A 13 -1.42 -6.42 -0.72
C VAL A 13 -2.61 -7.25 -1.16
N LYS A 14 -2.46 -8.58 -1.15
CA LYS A 14 -3.56 -9.50 -1.45
C LYS A 14 -3.91 -10.36 -0.23
N PRO A 15 -5.21 -10.62 0.01
CA PRO A 15 -5.62 -11.61 1.00
C PRO A 15 -5.14 -13.01 0.62
N ASP A 16 -4.94 -13.87 1.62
CA ASP A 16 -4.57 -15.26 1.38
C ASP A 16 -5.66 -16.00 0.59
N GLY A 17 -5.24 -16.92 -0.30
CA GLY A 17 -6.14 -17.69 -1.17
C GLY A 17 -6.72 -16.94 -2.37
N PHE A 18 -6.37 -15.66 -2.58
CA PHE A 18 -6.85 -14.86 -3.71
C PHE A 18 -6.28 -15.35 -5.06
N TRP A 19 -5.05 -15.86 -5.07
CA TRP A 19 -4.35 -16.32 -6.27
C TRP A 19 -4.81 -17.67 -6.80
N ASP A 20 -5.33 -18.53 -5.92
CA ASP A 20 -5.80 -19.87 -6.28
C ASP A 20 -7.04 -19.81 -7.19
N LYS A 21 -7.81 -18.72 -7.13
CA LYS A 21 -9.05 -18.58 -7.91
C LYS A 21 -8.90 -17.81 -9.22
N HIS A 22 -7.91 -16.93 -9.36
CA HIS A 22 -7.68 -16.17 -10.60
C HIS A 22 -6.20 -15.81 -10.79
N LYS A 23 -5.58 -16.28 -11.89
CA LYS A 23 -4.31 -15.75 -12.40
C LYS A 23 -4.54 -14.33 -12.92
N ILE A 24 -4.45 -13.34 -12.02
CA ILE A 24 -4.50 -11.93 -12.41
C ILE A 24 -3.10 -11.54 -12.90
N SER A 25 -2.94 -11.50 -14.22
CA SER A 25 -1.82 -10.78 -14.83
C SER A 25 -2.08 -9.29 -14.65
N LEU A 26 -1.52 -8.71 -13.59
CA LEU A 26 -1.40 -7.27 -13.50
C LEU A 26 -0.45 -6.88 -14.65
N GLY A 27 -0.88 -5.98 -15.55
CA GLY A 27 -0.07 -5.49 -16.67
C GLY A 27 1.09 -4.60 -16.20
N MET A 28 1.89 -5.11 -15.27
CA MET A 28 2.89 -4.38 -14.48
C MET A 28 4.08 -3.94 -15.32
N SER A 29 4.31 -4.57 -16.48
CA SER A 29 5.32 -4.18 -17.46
C SER A 29 5.10 -2.78 -18.05
N LYS A 30 3.94 -2.16 -17.83
CA LYS A 30 3.65 -0.78 -18.23
C LYS A 30 4.17 0.26 -17.24
N TYR A 31 4.59 -0.15 -16.04
CA TYR A 31 5.05 0.75 -14.99
C TYR A 31 6.56 0.67 -14.82
N THR A 32 7.21 1.82 -14.70
CA THR A 32 8.67 1.94 -14.55
C THR A 32 9.13 1.96 -13.09
N PHE A 33 8.19 1.99 -12.14
CA PHE A 33 8.49 1.98 -10.70
C PHE A 33 8.62 0.55 -10.17
N GLU A 34 9.35 0.40 -9.07
CA GLU A 34 9.44 -0.88 -8.37
C GLU A 34 8.07 -1.25 -7.78
N HIS A 35 7.72 -2.51 -7.90
CA HIS A 35 6.45 -3.02 -7.40
C HIS A 35 6.60 -4.42 -6.86
N SER A 36 5.82 -4.76 -5.84
CA SER A 36 5.77 -6.11 -5.29
C SER A 36 4.32 -6.51 -5.02
N VAL A 37 4.04 -7.79 -5.13
CA VAL A 37 2.77 -8.36 -4.70
C VAL A 37 3.03 -9.28 -3.54
N GLN A 38 2.38 -9.03 -2.41
CA GLN A 38 2.74 -9.67 -1.16
C GLN A 38 1.51 -9.85 -0.24
N SER A 39 1.63 -10.73 0.76
CA SER A 39 0.55 -10.95 1.73
C SER A 39 0.49 -9.81 2.74
N LEU A 40 -0.59 -9.76 3.52
CA LEU A 40 -0.70 -8.76 4.57
C LEU A 40 0.34 -8.96 5.68
N GLU A 41 0.66 -10.22 6.00
CA GLU A 41 1.70 -10.54 6.98
C GLU A 41 3.07 -10.00 6.54
N SER A 42 3.44 -10.22 5.26
CA SER A 42 4.77 -9.83 4.81
C SER A 42 4.98 -8.32 4.71
N LEU A 43 3.89 -7.55 4.57
CA LEU A 43 3.94 -6.10 4.59
C LEU A 43 4.59 -5.58 5.89
N THR A 44 4.33 -6.25 7.01
CA THR A 44 4.86 -5.86 8.33
C THR A 44 6.34 -6.19 8.53
N TYR A 45 6.95 -6.99 7.64
CA TYR A 45 8.41 -7.19 7.61
C TYR A 45 9.12 -6.07 6.85
N THR A 46 8.42 -5.40 5.93
CA THR A 46 8.98 -4.34 5.08
C THR A 46 8.69 -2.95 5.63
N ILE A 47 7.53 -2.75 6.27
CA ILE A 47 7.08 -1.48 6.83
C ILE A 47 6.82 -1.67 8.33
N ASP A 48 7.31 -0.73 9.15
CA ASP A 48 7.06 -0.74 10.59
C ASP A 48 5.55 -0.71 10.87
N ARG A 49 5.11 -1.58 11.78
CA ARG A 49 3.71 -1.71 12.21
C ARG A 49 3.16 -0.38 12.74
N ASN A 50 3.99 0.48 13.33
CA ASN A 50 3.55 1.80 13.81
C ASN A 50 3.25 2.81 12.68
N GLN A 51 3.57 2.49 11.43
CA GLN A 51 3.24 3.27 10.24
C GLN A 51 2.07 2.67 9.45
N LEU A 52 1.58 1.50 9.87
CA LEU A 52 0.47 0.80 9.24
C LEU A 52 -0.77 0.89 10.12
N THR A 53 -1.93 0.99 9.48
CA THR A 53 -3.22 0.98 10.18
C THR A 53 -3.62 -0.44 10.62
N PRO A 54 -4.53 -0.61 11.59
CA PRO A 54 -4.95 -1.93 12.07
C PRO A 54 -5.52 -2.86 10.98
N ASP A 55 -6.19 -2.31 9.97
CA ASP A 55 -6.65 -3.05 8.79
C ASP A 55 -5.51 -3.60 7.93
N LEU A 56 -4.33 -3.00 8.05
CA LEU A 56 -3.08 -3.48 7.45
C LEU A 56 -2.18 -4.20 8.47
N ASN A 57 -2.76 -4.76 9.54
CA ASN A 57 -2.06 -5.48 10.59
C ASN A 57 -1.02 -4.62 11.37
N GLY A 58 -1.22 -3.30 11.39
CA GLY A 58 -0.38 -2.35 12.12
C GLY A 58 -0.98 -1.87 13.44
N THR A 59 -0.41 -0.79 13.98
CA THR A 59 -0.81 -0.17 15.25
C THR A 59 -1.16 1.32 15.13
N PHE A 60 -0.99 1.92 13.94
CA PHE A 60 -1.27 3.32 13.69
C PHE A 60 -2.78 3.59 13.66
N GLN A 61 -3.29 4.31 14.66
CA GLN A 61 -4.69 4.70 14.69
C GLN A 61 -4.93 5.87 13.73
N TYR A 62 -5.36 5.57 12.50
CA TYR A 62 -5.72 6.59 11.53
C TYR A 62 -6.92 7.40 12.01
N ASN A 63 -6.73 8.71 12.14
CA ASN A 63 -7.79 9.66 12.43
C ASN A 63 -8.02 10.52 11.18
N HIS A 64 -9.17 10.28 10.52
CA HIS A 64 -9.55 10.96 9.29
C HIS A 64 -9.65 12.48 9.45
N ILE A 65 -10.24 12.95 10.56
CA ILE A 65 -10.42 14.39 10.82
C ILE A 65 -9.06 15.06 10.95
N ARG A 66 -8.17 14.48 11.77
CA ARG A 66 -6.81 15.00 11.95
C ARG A 66 -6.02 15.03 10.64
N TRP A 67 -6.19 14.03 9.78
CA TRP A 67 -5.52 13.98 8.47
C TRP A 67 -6.01 15.10 7.54
N LEU A 68 -7.30 15.43 7.57
CA LEU A 68 -7.85 16.57 6.82
C LEU A 68 -7.30 17.89 7.34
N ASP A 69 -7.28 18.08 8.66
CA ASP A 69 -6.80 19.33 9.27
C ASP A 69 -5.37 19.65 8.83
N PHE A 70 -4.48 18.66 8.78
CA PHE A 70 -3.11 18.86 8.32
C PHE A 70 -2.98 19.30 6.86
N ARG A 71 -3.97 18.99 6.01
CA ARG A 71 -3.96 19.31 4.57
C ARG A 71 -4.75 20.55 4.21
N LEU A 72 -5.69 20.95 5.06
CA LEU A 72 -6.55 22.11 4.82
C LEU A 72 -6.04 23.37 5.54
N VAL A 73 -5.15 23.21 6.52
CA VAL A 73 -4.48 24.31 7.22
C VAL A 73 -3.15 24.71 6.53
N SER A 74 -2.80 24.08 5.40
CA SER A 74 -1.65 24.46 4.56
C SER A 74 -1.99 25.54 3.54
#